data_AF-A0A956SVU8-F1
#
_entry.id   AF-A0A956SVU8-F1
#
_cell.length_a   1.000
_cell.length_b   1.000
_cell.length_c   1.000
_cell.angle_alpha   90.00
_cell.angle_beta   90.00
_cell.angle_gamma   90.00
#
_symmetry.space_group_name_H-M   'P 1'
#
loop_
_entity.id
_entity.type
_entity.pdbx_description
1 polymer ?
#
loop_
_entity_poly.entity_id
_entity_poly.type
_entity_poly.pdbx_seq_one_letter_code
_entity_poly.pdbx_strand_id
1 'polypeptide(L)'
;RHGILEPDGGRPEAPVSAMDLIVVPGLGFDPEGGRLGWGAGYYDRVLARRGARAVTIGLAYESQILPALPRDAHDVAMDVVATEARWMERRPEPGAGNPEDPGTSE
;
A
#
# COMPACT_ATOMS: atom_id res chain seq x y z
N ARG A 1 -4.40 24.60 -6.58
CA ARG A 1 -4.40 23.18 -7.03
C ARG A 1 -2.96 22.83 -7.43
N HIS A 2 -2.37 21.73 -6.96
CA HIS A 2 -0.92 21.47 -6.98
C HIS A 2 -0.34 21.04 -8.35
N GLY A 3 -0.99 21.37 -9.48
CA GLY A 3 -0.51 21.02 -10.83
C GLY A 3 -0.54 19.53 -11.18
N ILE A 4 -1.06 18.67 -10.29
CA ILE A 4 -1.22 17.24 -10.53
C ILE A 4 -2.39 17.03 -11.51
N LEU A 5 -2.16 16.23 -12.54
CA LEU A 5 -3.21 15.82 -13.46
C LEU A 5 -4.17 14.87 -12.73
N GLU A 6 -5.45 15.25 -12.70
CA GLU A 6 -6.54 14.46 -12.15
C GLU A 6 -7.44 13.98 -13.30
N PRO A 7 -8.12 12.84 -13.15
CA PRO A 7 -9.15 12.42 -14.10
C PRO A 7 -10.19 13.52 -14.32
N ASP A 8 -10.72 13.63 -15.54
CA ASP A 8 -11.65 14.68 -15.99
C ASP A 8 -13.06 14.62 -15.36
N GLY A 9 -13.32 13.66 -14.48
CA GLY A 9 -14.59 13.48 -13.78
C GLY A 9 -15.71 12.88 -14.63
N GLY A 10 -15.45 12.54 -15.91
CA GLY A 10 -16.45 11.97 -16.83
C GLY A 10 -16.78 10.49 -16.57
N ARG A 11 -16.13 9.87 -15.57
CA ARG A 11 -16.27 8.45 -15.23
C ARG A 11 -16.74 8.30 -13.79
N PRO A 12 -17.58 7.29 -13.50
CA PRO A 12 -17.93 6.96 -12.12
C PRO A 12 -16.68 6.66 -11.28
N GLU A 13 -16.70 7.09 -10.02
CA GLU A 13 -15.66 6.74 -9.06
C GLU A 13 -15.70 5.22 -8.79
N ALA A 14 -14.56 4.55 -8.99
CA ALA A 14 -14.43 3.14 -8.64
C ALA A 14 -14.16 3.02 -7.13
N PRO A 15 -14.86 2.13 -6.41
CA PRO A 15 -14.58 1.93 -5.00
C PRO A 15 -13.19 1.34 -4.81
N VAL A 16 -12.44 1.85 -3.83
CA VAL A 16 -11.08 1.38 -3.51
C VAL A 16 -11.07 -0.12 -3.19
N SER A 17 -12.15 -0.65 -2.61
CA SER A 17 -12.31 -2.07 -2.31
C SER A 17 -12.38 -2.97 -3.56
N ALA A 18 -12.68 -2.43 -4.74
CA ALA A 18 -12.67 -3.18 -5.98
C ALA A 18 -11.27 -3.29 -6.61
N MET A 19 -10.26 -2.60 -6.07
CA MET A 19 -8.91 -2.65 -6.61
C MET A 19 -8.25 -4.01 -6.35
N ASP A 20 -7.51 -4.51 -7.34
CA ASP A 20 -6.61 -5.66 -7.20
C ASP A 20 -5.22 -5.24 -6.71
N LEU A 21 -4.78 -4.06 -7.15
CA LEU A 21 -3.44 -3.54 -6.94
C LEU A 21 -3.52 -2.03 -6.73
N ILE A 22 -2.77 -1.53 -5.75
CA ILE A 22 -2.62 -0.09 -5.49
C ILE A 22 -1.13 0.22 -5.42
N VAL A 23 -0.66 1.08 -6.33
CA VAL A 23 0.70 1.63 -6.30
C VAL A 23 0.69 2.89 -5.44
N VAL A 24 1.51 2.90 -4.40
CA VAL A 24 1.53 3.96 -3.39
C VAL A 24 2.86 4.71 -3.45
N PRO A 25 2.85 6.03 -3.72
CA PRO A 25 4.06 6.84 -3.65
C PRO A 25 4.43 7.21 -2.20
N GLY A 26 5.70 7.53 -1.99
CA GLY A 26 6.24 7.97 -0.70
C GLY A 26 7.55 8.74 -0.84
N LEU A 27 7.91 9.48 0.20
CA LEU A 27 9.21 10.13 0.36
C LEU A 27 10.29 9.12 0.75
N GLY A 28 9.91 8.09 1.50
CA GLY A 28 10.79 6.99 1.90
C GLY A 28 9.99 5.76 2.32
N PHE A 29 10.67 4.62 2.31
CA PHE A 29 10.12 3.33 2.71
C PHE A 29 11.13 2.56 3.55
N ASP A 30 10.69 1.54 4.29
CA ASP A 30 11.57 0.60 4.97
C ASP A 30 11.28 -0.85 4.53
N PRO A 31 12.19 -1.82 4.82
CA PRO A 31 12.02 -3.22 4.44
C PRO A 31 10.77 -3.89 5.03
N GLU A 32 10.22 -3.36 6.12
CA GLU A 32 9.04 -3.87 6.83
C GLU A 32 7.72 -3.31 6.23
N GLY A 33 7.81 -2.56 5.13
CA GLY A 33 6.69 -1.97 4.42
C GLY A 33 6.20 -0.65 5.01
N GLY A 34 6.93 -0.07 5.96
CA GLY A 34 6.73 1.28 6.45
C GLY A 34 6.88 2.30 5.34
N ARG A 35 6.15 3.41 5.45
CA ARG A 35 6.06 4.45 4.41
C ARG A 35 6.05 5.83 5.04
N LEU A 36 6.93 6.71 4.57
CA LEU A 36 6.93 8.13 4.89
C LEU A 36 6.20 8.90 3.79
N GLY A 37 5.01 9.40 4.09
CA GLY A 37 4.25 10.29 3.20
C GLY A 37 4.56 11.77 3.41
N TRP A 38 3.79 12.63 2.74
CA TRP A 38 3.87 14.10 2.88
C TRP A 38 3.14 14.66 4.14
N GLY A 39 2.74 13.81 5.09
CA GLY A 39 2.11 14.23 6.35
C GLY A 39 0.60 14.54 6.31
N ALA A 40 -0.07 14.43 5.15
CA ALA A 40 -1.52 14.71 5.04
C ALA A 40 -2.45 13.51 5.34
N GLY A 41 -1.88 12.32 5.60
CA GLY A 41 -2.61 11.08 5.90
C GLY A 41 -3.59 10.63 4.80
N TYR A 42 -3.44 11.12 3.56
CA TYR A 42 -4.39 10.83 2.48
C TYR A 42 -4.43 9.34 2.15
N TYR A 43 -3.25 8.75 1.90
CA TYR A 43 -3.13 7.34 1.56
C TYR A 43 -3.52 6.44 2.72
N ASP A 44 -3.23 6.79 3.97
CA ASP A 44 -3.59 5.95 5.11
C ASP A 44 -5.12 5.80 5.23
N ARG A 45 -5.86 6.90 4.99
CA ARG A 45 -7.34 6.86 4.91
C ARG A 45 -7.88 6.06 3.73
N VAL A 46 -7.21 6.11 2.58
CA VAL A 46 -7.62 5.37 1.37
C VAL A 46 -7.32 3.88 1.55
N LEU A 47 -6.12 3.55 2.01
CA LEU A 47 -5.65 2.18 2.20
C LEU A 47 -6.38 1.47 3.34
N ALA A 48 -6.81 2.18 4.38
CA ALA A 48 -7.67 1.60 5.42
C ALA A 48 -9.04 1.13 4.89
N ARG A 49 -9.45 1.59 3.70
CA ARG A 49 -10.69 1.17 3.02
C ARG A 49 -10.44 0.15 1.91
N ARG A 50 -9.19 -0.30 1.73
CA ARG A 50 -8.86 -1.33 0.76
C ARG A 50 -9.48 -2.65 1.19
N GLY A 51 -9.99 -3.41 0.23
CA GLY A 51 -10.43 -4.78 0.49
C GLY A 51 -9.21 -5.67 0.77
N ALA A 52 -9.43 -6.80 1.44
CA ALA A 52 -8.36 -7.77 1.75
C ALA A 52 -7.64 -8.30 0.50
N ARG A 53 -8.31 -8.27 -0.65
CA ARG A 53 -7.79 -8.68 -1.95
C ARG A 53 -6.73 -7.74 -2.54
N ALA A 54 -6.77 -6.46 -2.18
CA ALA A 54 -5.93 -5.46 -2.82
C ALA A 54 -4.48 -5.54 -2.32
N VAL A 55 -3.54 -5.82 -3.22
CA VAL A 55 -2.10 -5.77 -2.93
C VAL A 55 -1.62 -4.33 -2.98
N THR A 56 -0.81 -3.93 -2.01
CA THR A 56 -0.17 -2.60 -1.98
C THR A 56 1.30 -2.67 -2.29
N ILE A 57 1.73 -1.87 -3.28
CA ILE A 57 3.13 -1.76 -3.69
C ILE A 57 3.61 -0.33 -3.47
N GLY A 58 4.57 -0.16 -2.57
CA GLY A 58 5.38 1.05 -2.49
C GLY A 58 6.40 1.07 -3.63
N LEU A 59 6.32 2.06 -4.52
CA LEU A 59 7.32 2.24 -5.56
C LEU A 59 8.31 3.32 -5.13
N ALA A 60 9.59 2.97 -5.05
CA ALA A 60 10.63 3.82 -4.49
C ALA A 60 11.93 3.68 -5.27
N TYR A 61 12.78 4.70 -5.25
CA TYR A 61 14.19 4.48 -5.57
C TYR A 61 14.89 3.77 -4.41
N GLU A 62 15.96 3.03 -4.71
CA GLU A 62 16.78 2.37 -3.70
C GLU A 62 17.34 3.38 -2.67
N SER A 63 17.63 4.60 -3.09
CA SER A 63 18.08 5.71 -2.23
C SER A 63 17.00 6.23 -1.26
N GLN A 64 15.74 5.86 -1.45
CA GLN A 64 14.62 6.19 -0.58
C GLN A 64 14.32 5.09 0.45
N ILE A 65 15.12 4.02 0.47
CA ILE A 65 14.99 2.96 1.46
C ILE A 65 15.77 3.34 2.72
N LEU A 66 15.06 3.42 3.83
CA LEU A 66 15.58 3.74 5.15
C LEU A 66 15.63 2.47 6.01
N PRO A 67 16.56 2.37 6.98
CA PRO A 67 16.67 1.19 7.82
C PRO A 67 15.41 0.90 8.65
N ALA A 68 14.71 1.95 9.09
CA ALA A 68 13.44 1.87 9.80
C ALA A 68 12.74 3.22 9.73
N LEU A 69 11.41 3.21 9.63
CA LEU A 69 10.58 4.39 9.78
C LEU A 69 9.75 4.32 11.08
N PRO A 70 9.46 5.47 11.71
CA PRO A 70 8.45 5.51 12.76
C PRO A 70 7.09 5.13 12.14
N ARG A 71 6.32 4.33 12.88
CA ARG A 71 4.98 3.89 12.49
C ARG A 71 3.99 4.16 13.60
N ASP A 72 2.90 4.82 13.26
CA ASP A 72 1.75 4.97 14.14
C ASP A 72 0.76 3.81 13.95
N ALA A 73 -0.13 3.61 14.93
CA ALA A 73 -1.12 2.53 14.90
C ALA A 73 -2.11 2.60 13.72
N HIS A 74 -2.22 3.76 13.08
CA HIS A 74 -3.08 4.00 11.93
C HIS A 74 -2.34 3.88 10.58
N ASP A 75 -1.02 3.68 10.60
CA ASP A 75 -0.23 3.53 9.38
C ASP A 75 -0.42 2.15 8.78
N VAL A 76 -0.82 2.14 7.52
CA VAL A 76 -1.02 0.90 6.78
C VAL A 76 0.27 0.55 6.05
N ALA A 77 0.89 -0.57 6.44
CA ALA A 77 2.08 -1.08 5.76
C ALA A 77 1.79 -1.51 4.33
N MET A 78 2.80 -1.35 3.49
CA MET A 78 2.85 -1.93 2.16
C MET A 78 3.00 -3.44 2.26
N ASP A 79 2.45 -4.15 1.28
CA ASP A 79 2.65 -5.59 1.16
C ASP A 79 3.96 -5.87 0.42
N VAL A 80 4.33 -4.97 -0.51
CA VAL A 80 5.60 -5.01 -1.23
C VAL A 80 6.19 -3.60 -1.32
N VAL A 81 7.51 -3.48 -1.23
CA VAL A 81 8.25 -2.30 -1.66
C VAL A 81 9.17 -2.69 -2.81
N ALA A 82 9.00 -2.05 -3.95
CA ALA A 82 9.77 -2.32 -5.17
C ALA A 82 10.68 -1.14 -5.49
N THR A 83 11.95 -1.45 -5.74
CA THR A 83 12.96 -0.50 -6.22
C THR A 83 13.49 -0.94 -7.58
N GLU A 84 14.33 -0.11 -8.19
CA GLU A 84 15.07 -0.47 -9.40
C GLU A 84 16.07 -1.61 -9.17
N ALA A 85 16.39 -1.95 -7.91
CA ALA A 85 17.38 -2.95 -7.54
C ALA A 85 16.78 -4.24 -6.97
N ARG A 86 15.69 -4.17 -6.20
CA ARG A 86 15.10 -5.33 -5.53
C ARG A 86 13.63 -5.16 -5.16
N TRP A 87 13.03 -6.28 -4.76
CA TRP A 87 11.69 -6.38 -4.22
C TRP A 87 11.79 -6.80 -2.75
N MET A 88 11.07 -6.11 -1.88
CA MET A 88 11.00 -6.38 -0.44
C MET A 88 9.54 -6.72 -0.11
N GLU A 89 9.29 -7.98 0.20
CA GLU A 89 7.96 -8.48 0.52
C GLU A 89 7.75 -8.52 2.03
N ARG A 90 6.66 -7.93 2.50
CA ARG A 90 6.22 -8.11 3.88
C ARG A 90 5.59 -9.48 3.98
N ARG A 91 6.19 -10.38 4.75
CA ARG A 91 5.48 -11.62 5.13
C ARG A 91 4.28 -11.22 6.00
N PRO A 92 3.05 -11.58 5.62
CA PRO A 92 1.93 -11.43 6.54
C PRO A 92 2.19 -12.31 7.78
N GLU A 93 1.86 -11.78 8.96
CA GLU A 93 1.78 -12.59 10.18
C GLU A 93 0.81 -13.76 9.92
N PRO A 94 1.21 -15.01 10.18
CA PRO A 94 0.31 -16.17 10.04
C PRO A 94 -0.82 -16.02 11.05
N GLY A 95 -2.02 -15.65 10.58
CA GLY A 95 -3.20 -15.46 11.44
C GLY A 95 -4.15 -14.34 11.01
N ALA A 96 -3.74 -13.44 10.12
CA ALA A 96 -4.66 -12.52 9.44
C ALA A 96 -5.37 -13.25 8.29
N GLY A 97 -6.09 -14.33 8.63
CA GLY A 97 -6.79 -15.19 7.68
C GLY A 97 -7.89 -14.42 6.95
N ASN A 98 -7.88 -14.54 5.62
CA ASN A 98 -8.99 -14.20 4.76
C ASN A 98 -10.21 -15.08 5.15
N PRO A 99 -11.37 -14.51 5.51
CA PRO A 99 -12.57 -15.31 5.83
C PRO A 99 -13.18 -16.03 4.60
N GLU A 100 -12.58 -15.90 3.42
CA GLU A 100 -13.05 -16.47 2.16
C GLU A 100 -12.06 -17.47 1.54
N ASP A 101 -11.41 -18.32 2.34
CA ASP A 101 -10.83 -19.56 1.82
C ASP A 101 -11.85 -20.69 2.03
N PRO A 102 -12.72 -20.99 1.04
CA PRO A 102 -13.60 -22.14 1.13
C PRO A 102 -12.70 -23.37 0.99
N GLY A 103 -12.30 -23.90 2.15
CA GLY A 103 -11.40 -25.03 2.26
C GLY A 103 -11.62 -26.05 1.17
N THR A 104 -10.57 -26.33 0.41
CA THR A 104 -10.47 -27.53 -0.39
C THR A 104 -10.77 -28.71 0.51
N SER A 105 -11.95 -29.30 0.27
CA SER A 105 -12.34 -30.58 0.83
C SER A 105 -11.48 -31.63 0.16
N GLU A 106 -10.62 -32.30 0.93
CA GLU A 106 -10.18 -33.67 0.67
C GLU A 106 -10.86 -34.62 1.65
#